data_AF-A0A5N8WA43-F1
#
_entry.id   AF-A0A5N8WA43-F1
#
_cell.length_a   1.000
_cell.length_b   1.000
_cell.length_c   1.000
_cell.angle_alpha   90.00
_cell.angle_beta   90.00
_cell.angle_gamma   90.00
#
_symmetry.space_group_name_H-M   'P 1'
#
loop_
_entity.id
_entity.type
_entity.pdbx_description
1 polymer ?
#
loop_
_entity_poly.entity_id
_entity_poly.type
_entity_poly.pdbx_seq_one_letter_code
_entity_poly.pdbx_strand_id
1 'polypeptide(L)'
;MHDLATRLSRLSASCGPVRLIGVDGHAGSGKSTFAGRLAAALDGAPVLHLDDIATHEELFTWTRRLLHQVIEPLSRGETAHYLPYDWRARAFGPARPLPPAPVVLVEGVGAGRRVLRPYLARLLWMEVPAEEAWARGRSRDGEEQ
;
A
#
# COMPACT_ATOMS: atom_id res chain seq x y z
N MET A 1 -17.38 -7.67 0.92
CA MET A 1 -16.66 -6.48 0.40
C MET A 1 -17.39 -5.19 0.71
N HIS A 2 -18.65 -5.03 0.29
CA HIS A 2 -19.39 -3.77 0.45
C HIS A 2 -19.54 -3.34 1.93
N ASP A 3 -19.92 -4.25 2.82
CA ASP A 3 -19.99 -3.97 4.28
C ASP A 3 -18.64 -3.49 4.86
N LEU A 4 -17.53 -4.13 4.48
CA LEU A 4 -16.20 -3.70 4.92
C LEU A 4 -15.91 -2.28 4.40
N ALA A 5 -16.17 -2.00 3.13
CA ALA A 5 -15.98 -0.67 2.55
C ALA A 5 -16.81 0.40 3.27
N THR A 6 -18.08 0.11 3.58
CA THR A 6 -18.95 1.01 4.37
C THR A 6 -18.38 1.28 5.77
N ARG A 7 -17.82 0.26 6.43
CA ARG A 7 -17.20 0.44 7.75
C ARG A 7 -15.94 1.30 7.67
N LEU A 8 -15.10 1.09 6.65
CA LEU A 8 -13.87 1.86 6.46
C LEU A 8 -14.13 3.32 6.10
N SER A 9 -15.12 3.61 5.25
CA SER A 9 -15.47 4.98 4.85
C SER A 9 -16.01 5.83 6.00
N ARG A 10 -16.51 5.19 7.06
CA ARG A 10 -17.03 5.85 8.28
C ARG A 10 -15.97 6.08 9.37
N LEU A 11 -14.75 5.59 9.21
CA LEU A 11 -13.68 5.86 10.17
C LEU A 11 -13.36 7.36 10.23
N SER A 12 -12.72 7.82 11.31
CA SER A 12 -12.11 9.14 11.31
C SER A 12 -10.91 9.18 10.37
N ALA A 13 -10.65 10.32 9.75
CA ALA A 13 -9.40 10.54 9.03
C ALA A 13 -8.20 10.42 9.99
N SER A 14 -7.06 10.00 9.45
CA SER A 14 -5.87 9.61 10.23
C SER A 14 -4.56 10.17 9.65
N CYS A 15 -4.59 10.60 8.39
CA CYS A 15 -3.49 11.24 7.71
C CYS A 15 -4.02 12.56 7.12
N GLY A 16 -4.15 13.58 7.98
CA GLY A 16 -4.82 14.83 7.61
C GLY A 16 -6.29 14.59 7.21
N PRO A 17 -6.75 15.01 6.03
CA PRO A 17 -8.11 14.73 5.56
C PRO A 17 -8.32 13.28 5.10
N VAL A 18 -7.26 12.47 5.00
CA VAL A 18 -7.29 11.12 4.43
C VAL A 18 -7.51 10.04 5.49
N ARG A 19 -8.37 9.06 5.19
CA ARG A 19 -8.42 7.77 5.90
C ARG A 19 -7.41 6.82 5.24
N LEU A 20 -6.22 6.70 5.82
CA LEU A 20 -5.20 5.81 5.28
C LEU A 20 -5.43 4.39 5.80
N ILE A 21 -5.61 3.44 4.90
CA ILE A 21 -5.88 2.04 5.23
C ILE A 21 -4.71 1.18 4.76
N GLY A 22 -4.07 0.49 5.70
CA GLY A 22 -3.00 -0.46 5.41
C GLY A 22 -3.56 -1.84 5.08
N VAL A 23 -3.04 -2.49 4.04
CA VAL A 23 -3.28 -3.91 3.74
C VAL A 23 -1.93 -4.63 3.75
N ASP A 24 -1.69 -5.43 4.79
CA ASP A 24 -0.43 -6.14 5.01
C ASP A 24 -0.65 -7.67 5.01
N GLY A 25 0.43 -8.43 4.95
CA GLY A 25 0.44 -9.89 4.79
C GLY A 25 1.68 -10.35 4.00
N HIS A 26 1.98 -11.64 4.07
CA HIS A 26 3.13 -12.23 3.38
C HIS A 26 3.09 -12.03 1.84
N ALA A 27 4.26 -12.01 1.19
CA ALA A 27 4.31 -12.07 -0.28
C ALA A 27 3.52 -13.27 -0.79
N GLY A 28 2.73 -13.10 -1.85
CA GLY A 28 1.83 -14.13 -2.37
C GLY A 28 0.53 -14.35 -1.59
N SER A 29 0.22 -13.58 -0.54
CA SER A 29 -1.02 -13.73 0.24
C SER A 29 -2.29 -13.16 -0.43
N GLY A 30 -2.17 -12.57 -1.62
CA GLY A 30 -3.31 -11.99 -2.35
C GLY A 30 -3.68 -10.55 -1.99
N LYS A 31 -2.82 -9.82 -1.25
CA LYS A 31 -3.01 -8.40 -0.88
C LYS A 31 -3.42 -7.52 -2.04
N SER A 32 -2.67 -7.54 -3.15
CA SER A 32 -2.93 -6.65 -4.30
C SER A 32 -4.30 -6.93 -4.92
N THR A 33 -4.69 -8.20 -5.05
CA THR A 33 -6.03 -8.58 -5.51
C THR A 33 -7.13 -8.11 -4.55
N PHE A 34 -6.91 -8.29 -3.24
CA PHE A 34 -7.85 -7.82 -2.22
C PHE A 34 -7.97 -6.29 -2.22
N ALA A 35 -6.86 -5.56 -2.27
CA ALA A 35 -6.79 -4.11 -2.30
C ALA A 35 -7.51 -3.55 -3.53
N GLY A 36 -7.32 -4.14 -4.72
CA GLY A 36 -8.05 -3.74 -5.93
C GLY A 36 -9.58 -3.92 -5.80
N ARG A 37 -10.02 -5.05 -5.23
CA ARG A 37 -11.46 -5.27 -4.96
C ARG A 37 -12.02 -4.31 -3.91
N LEU A 38 -11.21 -3.98 -2.91
CA LEU A 38 -11.59 -3.03 -1.86
C LEU A 38 -11.68 -1.61 -2.39
N ALA A 39 -10.72 -1.19 -3.23
CA ALA A 39 -10.73 0.09 -3.93
C ALA A 39 -11.99 0.25 -4.79
N ALA A 40 -12.34 -0.77 -5.57
CA ALA A 40 -13.57 -0.76 -6.37
C ALA A 40 -14.84 -0.61 -5.51
N ALA A 41 -14.86 -1.20 -4.31
CA ALA A 41 -15.97 -1.05 -3.37
C ALA A 41 -15.97 0.28 -2.60
N LEU A 42 -14.88 1.05 -2.70
CA LEU A 42 -14.67 2.38 -2.10
C LEU A 42 -14.67 3.47 -3.19
N ASP A 43 -15.54 3.34 -4.19
CA ASP A 43 -15.72 4.29 -5.29
C ASP A 43 -14.41 4.61 -6.06
N GLY A 44 -13.56 3.61 -6.22
CA GLY A 44 -12.29 3.76 -6.95
C GLY A 44 -11.17 4.41 -6.13
N ALA A 45 -11.16 4.21 -4.81
CA ALA A 45 -10.13 4.73 -3.92
C ALA A 45 -8.70 4.42 -4.44
N PRO A 46 -7.77 5.39 -4.40
CA PRO A 46 -6.39 5.16 -4.83
C PRO A 46 -5.70 4.05 -4.03
N VAL A 47 -4.87 3.26 -4.72
CA VAL A 47 -4.04 2.22 -4.11
C VAL A 47 -2.57 2.56 -4.36
N LEU A 48 -1.81 2.69 -3.27
CA LEU A 48 -0.36 2.76 -3.31
C LEU A 48 0.24 1.39 -3.03
N HIS A 49 1.08 0.92 -3.94
CA HIS A 49 1.83 -0.32 -3.79
C HIS A 49 3.17 -0.02 -3.12
N LEU A 50 3.49 -0.66 -1.99
CA LEU A 50 4.79 -0.46 -1.32
C LEU A 50 5.97 -0.94 -2.17
N ASP A 51 5.74 -1.85 -3.10
CA ASP A 51 6.75 -2.29 -4.07
C ASP A 51 7.16 -1.15 -5.02
N ASP A 52 6.31 -0.13 -5.24
CA ASP A 52 6.70 1.08 -5.98
C ASP A 52 7.66 1.97 -5.16
N ILE A 53 7.70 1.82 -3.83
CA ILE A 53 8.50 2.66 -2.93
C ILE A 53 9.79 1.97 -2.49
N ALA A 54 9.77 0.65 -2.32
CA ALA A 54 10.95 -0.15 -2.00
C ALA A 54 11.91 -0.26 -3.20
N THR A 55 13.19 -0.53 -2.93
CA THR A 55 14.21 -0.76 -3.97
C THR A 55 15.10 -1.94 -3.58
N HIS A 56 15.97 -2.36 -4.50
CA HIS A 56 16.99 -3.37 -4.21
C HIS A 56 17.92 -2.96 -3.04
N GLU A 57 18.23 -1.67 -2.92
CA GLU A 57 19.09 -1.10 -1.86
C GLU A 57 18.33 -0.85 -0.56
N GLU A 58 17.02 -0.53 -0.66
CA GLU A 58 16.18 -0.14 0.47
C GLU A 58 15.00 -1.10 0.70
N LEU A 59 15.25 -2.41 0.62
CA LEU A 59 14.23 -3.46 0.79
C LEU A 59 13.41 -3.30 2.09
N PHE A 60 14.03 -2.79 3.16
CA PHE A 60 13.40 -2.66 4.47
C PHE A 60 13.45 -1.24 5.05
N THR A 61 14.15 -0.31 4.40
CA THR A 61 14.38 1.07 4.87
C THR A 61 13.60 2.12 4.09
N TRP A 62 12.74 1.69 3.15
CA TRP A 62 11.86 2.52 2.33
C TRP A 62 10.90 3.44 3.10
N THR A 63 10.71 3.22 4.41
CA THR A 63 9.74 3.98 5.22
C THR A 63 10.02 5.47 5.23
N ARG A 64 11.29 5.90 5.21
CA ARG A 64 11.63 7.34 5.16
C ARG A 64 11.15 7.97 3.85
N ARG A 65 11.31 7.27 2.74
CA ARG A 65 10.84 7.72 1.42
C ARG A 65 9.32 7.79 1.38
N LEU A 66 8.64 6.75 1.87
CA LEU A 66 7.17 6.74 1.96
C LEU A 66 6.66 7.94 2.76
N LEU A 67 7.27 8.22 3.92
CA LEU A 67 6.87 9.33 4.77
C LEU A 67 6.97 10.66 4.02
N HIS A 68 8.13 10.94 3.44
CA HIS A 68 8.40 12.21 2.77
C HIS A 68 7.61 12.40 1.47
N GLN A 69 7.55 11.37 0.61
CA GLN A 69 6.92 11.49 -0.71
C GLN A 69 5.40 11.35 -0.68
N VAL A 70 4.85 10.68 0.33
CA VAL A 70 3.43 10.33 0.36
C VAL A 70 2.73 10.80 1.63
N ILE A 71 3.16 10.31 2.79
CA ILE A 71 2.39 10.49 4.04
C ILE A 71 2.35 11.96 4.46
N GLU A 72 3.48 12.66 4.40
CA GLU A 72 3.57 14.07 4.75
C GLU A 72 2.70 14.95 3.85
N PRO A 73 2.77 14.90 2.50
CA PRO A 73 1.83 15.62 1.64
C PRO A 73 0.37 15.29 1.90
N LEU A 74 0.01 14.00 1.97
CA LEU A 74 -1.38 13.60 2.24
C LEU A 74 -1.87 14.12 3.60
N SER A 75 -1.00 14.15 4.61
CA SER A 75 -1.35 14.69 5.93
C SER A 75 -1.64 16.18 5.94
N ARG A 76 -1.13 16.91 4.94
CA ARG A 76 -1.43 18.34 4.69
C ARG A 76 -2.60 18.53 3.73
N GLY A 77 -3.19 17.46 3.21
CA GLY A 77 -4.22 17.54 2.16
C GLY A 77 -3.66 17.93 0.79
N GLU A 78 -2.38 17.70 0.55
CA GLU A 78 -1.69 17.99 -0.70
C GLU A 78 -1.56 16.72 -1.56
N THR A 79 -1.47 16.90 -2.88
CA THR A 79 -1.15 15.80 -3.80
C THR A 79 0.28 15.32 -3.56
N ALA A 80 0.41 14.07 -3.13
CA ALA A 80 1.70 13.38 -3.05
C ALA A 80 2.27 13.11 -4.44
N HIS A 81 3.59 13.04 -4.54
CA HIS A 81 4.29 12.65 -5.76
C HIS A 81 5.38 11.67 -5.40
N TYR A 82 5.26 10.42 -5.85
CA TYR A 82 6.23 9.37 -5.58
C TYR A 82 6.90 8.90 -6.86
N LEU A 83 8.15 8.44 -6.73
CA LEU A 83 8.91 7.87 -7.84
C LEU A 83 8.78 6.34 -7.77
N PRO A 84 7.97 5.71 -8.64
CA PRO A 84 7.84 4.26 -8.64
C PRO A 84 9.17 3.62 -9.05
N TYR A 85 9.60 2.61 -8.31
CA TYR A 85 10.80 1.85 -8.62
C TYR A 85 10.47 0.69 -9.56
N ASP A 86 11.11 0.66 -10.72
CA ASP A 86 11.03 -0.46 -11.65
C ASP A 86 12.06 -1.53 -11.23
N TRP A 87 11.56 -2.67 -10.76
CA TRP A 87 12.39 -3.78 -10.29
C TRP A 87 13.17 -4.48 -11.41
N ARG A 88 12.70 -4.44 -12.65
CA ARG A 88 13.39 -5.04 -13.80
C ARG A 88 14.49 -4.11 -14.30
N ALA A 89 14.15 -2.83 -14.51
CA ALA A 89 15.11 -1.83 -14.96
C ALA A 89 16.07 -1.36 -13.85
N ARG A 90 15.77 -1.69 -12.58
CA ARG A 90 16.50 -1.26 -11.38
C ARG A 90 16.67 0.24 -11.27
N ALA A 91 15.64 0.98 -11.68
CA ALA A 91 15.67 2.42 -11.77
C ALA A 91 14.32 3.04 -11.37
N PHE A 92 14.34 4.31 -10.99
CA PHE A 92 13.09 5.05 -10.80
C PHE A 92 12.48 5.43 -12.14
N GLY A 93 11.17 5.24 -12.23
CA GLY A 93 10.34 5.82 -13.29
C GLY A 93 10.01 7.29 -13.01
N PRO A 94 9.25 7.93 -13.92
CA PRO A 94 8.77 9.29 -13.72
C PRO A 94 7.84 9.40 -12.51
N ALA A 95 7.82 10.57 -11.88
CA ALA A 95 6.98 10.84 -10.72
C ALA A 95 5.49 10.63 -11.04
N ARG A 96 4.79 9.91 -10.15
CA ARG A 96 3.36 9.66 -10.23
C ARG A 96 2.62 10.48 -9.17
N PRO A 97 1.56 11.22 -9.54
CA PRO A 97 0.74 11.92 -8.57
C PRO A 97 -0.16 10.94 -7.81
N LEU A 98 -0.35 11.20 -6.52
CA LEU A 98 -1.32 10.54 -5.66
C LEU A 98 -2.12 11.64 -4.94
N PRO A 99 -3.26 12.08 -5.51
CA PRO A 99 -4.07 13.11 -4.87
C PRO A 99 -4.70 12.60 -3.57
N PRO A 100 -4.96 13.47 -2.60
CA PRO A 100 -5.72 13.09 -1.42
C PRO A 100 -7.14 12.66 -1.82
N ALA A 101 -7.62 11.61 -1.16
CA ALA A 101 -8.97 11.08 -1.35
C ALA A 101 -9.59 10.77 0.03
N PRO A 102 -10.93 10.64 0.14
CA PRO A 102 -11.58 10.30 1.41
C PRO A 102 -11.02 9.04 2.05
N VAL A 103 -10.59 8.07 1.23
CA VAL A 103 -9.85 6.86 1.61
C VAL A 103 -8.70 6.66 0.63
N VAL A 104 -7.52 6.30 1.14
CA VAL A 104 -6.36 5.85 0.34
C VAL A 104 -5.89 4.52 0.91
N LEU A 105 -5.69 3.52 0.04
CA LEU A 105 -5.15 2.22 0.42
C LEU A 105 -3.64 2.21 0.25
N VAL A 106 -2.91 1.68 1.23
CA VAL A 106 -1.48 1.36 1.12
C VAL A 106 -1.33 -0.13 1.30
N GLU A 107 -0.84 -0.83 0.28
CA GLU A 107 -0.74 -2.28 0.30
C GLU A 107 0.70 -2.74 0.06
N GLY A 108 1.09 -3.81 0.75
CA GLY A 108 2.38 -4.44 0.56
C GLY A 108 2.98 -4.94 1.86
N VAL A 109 4.08 -5.68 1.75
CA VAL A 109 4.76 -6.24 2.92
C VAL A 109 5.29 -5.10 3.79
N GLY A 110 4.79 -5.02 5.02
CA GLY A 110 5.19 -3.97 5.96
C GLY A 110 4.27 -2.74 5.98
N ALA A 111 3.11 -2.78 5.33
CA ALA A 111 2.07 -1.76 5.49
C ALA A 111 1.60 -1.60 6.95
N GLY A 112 1.82 -2.61 7.80
CA GLY A 112 1.54 -2.61 9.24
C GLY A 112 2.73 -2.22 10.13
N ARG A 113 3.85 -1.75 9.55
CA ARG A 113 5.04 -1.34 10.32
C ARG A 113 4.68 -0.30 11.39
N ARG A 114 5.34 -0.39 12.55
CA ARG A 114 5.09 0.49 13.70
C ARG A 114 5.16 1.98 13.36
N VAL A 115 6.09 2.38 12.49
CA VAL A 115 6.27 3.77 12.04
C VAL A 115 5.05 4.33 11.30
N LEU A 116 4.24 3.48 10.67
CA LEU A 116 3.05 3.90 9.92
C LEU A 116 1.81 4.01 10.81
N ARG A 117 1.80 3.37 11.99
CA ARG A 117 0.61 3.30 12.85
C ARG A 117 -0.01 4.66 13.20
N PRO A 118 0.75 5.74 13.47
CA PRO A 118 0.16 7.05 13.74
C PRO A 118 -0.69 7.59 12.60
N TYR A 119 -0.46 7.14 11.37
CA TYR A 119 -1.12 7.63 10.16
C TYR A 119 -2.24 6.72 9.66
N LEU A 120 -2.42 5.52 10.24
CA LEU A 120 -3.37 4.53 9.78
C LEU A 120 -4.70 4.61 10.52
N ALA A 121 -5.81 4.78 9.80
CA ALA A 121 -7.16 4.64 10.34
C ALA A 121 -7.51 3.16 10.59
N ARG A 122 -6.94 2.26 9.78
CA ARG A 122 -7.09 0.82 9.94
C ARG A 122 -5.93 0.09 9.30
N LEU A 123 -5.58 -1.06 9.88
CA LEU A 123 -4.71 -2.07 9.28
C LEU A 123 -5.53 -3.34 9.07
N LEU A 124 -5.45 -3.90 7.87
CA LEU A 124 -6.01 -5.19 7.49
C LEU A 124 -4.86 -6.17 7.28
N TRP A 125 -4.88 -7.31 7.97
CA TRP A 125 -3.89 -8.36 7.81
C TRP A 125 -4.48 -9.49 6.96
N MET A 126 -3.76 -9.86 5.89
CA MET A 126 -4.08 -11.01 5.06
C MET A 126 -3.45 -12.26 5.66
N GLU A 127 -4.26 -12.96 6.44
CA GLU A 127 -3.92 -14.25 7.04
C GLU A 127 -3.92 -15.34 5.96
N VAL A 128 -2.72 -15.69 5.49
CA VAL A 128 -2.47 -16.88 4.66
C VAL A 128 -1.23 -17.56 5.26
N PRO A 129 -1.25 -18.89 5.48
CA PRO A 129 -0.07 -19.61 5.96
C PRO A 129 1.15 -19.26 5.10
N ALA A 130 2.27 -18.95 5.76
CA ALA A 130 3.46 -18.42 5.07
C ALA A 130 3.97 -19.36 3.97
N GLU A 131 3.91 -20.68 4.21
CA GLU A 131 4.30 -21.70 3.24
C GLU A 131 3.43 -21.69 1.98
N GLU A 132 2.11 -21.55 2.15
CA GLU A 132 1.19 -21.44 1.02
C GLU A 132 1.38 -20.12 0.26
N ALA A 133 1.57 -19.02 0.98
CA ALA A 133 1.82 -17.72 0.38
C ALA A 133 3.13 -17.75 -0.43
N TRP A 134 4.16 -18.40 0.10
CA TRP A 134 5.44 -18.59 -0.56
C TRP A 134 5.35 -19.50 -1.79
N ALA A 135 4.61 -20.61 -1.71
CA ALA A 135 4.37 -21.49 -2.85
C ALA A 135 3.65 -20.76 -3.99
N ARG A 136 2.61 -19.96 -3.67
CA ARG A 136 1.90 -19.12 -4.64
C ARG A 136 2.82 -18.05 -5.23
N GLY A 137 3.63 -17.39 -4.39
CA GLY A 137 4.61 -16.41 -4.83
C GLY A 137 5.62 -17.01 -5.81
N ARG A 138 6.21 -18.17 -5.48
CA ARG A 138 7.13 -18.89 -6.36
C ARG A 138 6.50 -19.34 -7.67
N SER A 139 5.26 -19.81 -7.66
CA SER A 139 4.58 -20.21 -8.89
C SER A 139 4.36 -19.02 -9.83
N ARG A 140 4.18 -17.82 -9.28
CA ARG A 140 3.97 -16.59 -10.05
C ARG A 140 5.30 -15.97 -10.51
N ASP A 141 6.28 -15.89 -9.60
CA ASP A 141 7.54 -15.18 -9.81
C ASP A 141 8.62 -16.10 -10.44
N GLY A 142 8.44 -17.41 -10.37
CA GLY A 142 9.34 -18.43 -10.93
C GLY A 142 9.31 -18.54 -12.46
N GLU A 143 8.37 -17.89 -13.13
CA GLU A 143 8.34 -17.75 -14.60
C GLU A 143 9.15 -16.53 -15.09
N GLU A 144 9.62 -15.66 -14.19
CA GLU A 144 10.35 -14.42 -14.52
C GLU A 144 11.87 -14.45 -14.20
N GLN A 145 12.49 -15.63 -14.15
CA GLN A 145 13.95 -15.78 -14.06
C GLN A 145 14.60 -16.08 -15.41
#